data_AF-A0A7W0VJ68-F1
#
_entry.id   AF-A0A7W0VJ68-F1
#
_cell.length_a   1.000
_cell.length_b   1.000
_cell.length_c   1.000
_cell.angle_alpha   90.00
_cell.angle_beta   90.00
_cell.angle_gamma   90.00
#
_symmetry.space_group_name_H-M   'P 1'
#
loop_
_entity.id
_entity.type
_entity.pdbx_description
1 polymer ?
#
loop_
_entity_poly.entity_id
_entity_poly.type
_entity_poly.pdbx_seq_one_letter_code
_entity_poly.pdbx_strand_id
1 'polypeptide(L)'
;MVALAACGSKKPEADPAKVKALASTMAKSSVPFAGLRACAAADFQQPSMSQPSLLRLAQEEVPATSERLPWMNPPELDAPYVRTLIDSTDVKLRRQAAAEFLAAKAYIVYRVDLLDVPLALEIKELKRGAVGIRAIGFDRGGEVICVKQFTVQNDKEKSEWAMKSSDKAVVDPAIAQALREDLKVQLLAKLEQFRTGP
;
A
#
# COMPACT_ATOMS: atom_id res chain seq x y z
N MET A 1 -10.14 -54.08 -2.41
CA MET A 1 -9.67 -53.12 -1.40
C MET A 1 -8.63 -52.23 -2.04
N VAL A 2 -8.98 -51.00 -2.39
CA VAL A 2 -8.01 -49.95 -2.76
C VAL A 2 -8.26 -48.82 -1.78
N ALA A 3 -7.29 -48.60 -0.89
CA ALA A 3 -7.34 -47.54 0.10
C ALA A 3 -7.27 -46.19 -0.60
N LEU A 4 -8.33 -45.37 -0.49
CA LEU A 4 -8.24 -43.95 -0.77
C LEU A 4 -7.35 -43.33 0.32
N ALA A 5 -6.09 -43.06 -0.03
CA ALA A 5 -5.28 -42.13 0.72
C ALA A 5 -5.92 -40.73 0.59
N ALA A 6 -6.68 -40.33 1.60
CA ALA A 6 -7.10 -38.95 1.78
C ALA A 6 -5.84 -38.11 2.09
N CYS A 7 -5.16 -37.65 1.04
CA CYS A 7 -4.11 -36.63 1.16
C CYS A 7 -4.74 -35.28 1.49
N GLY A 8 -5.11 -35.09 2.75
CA GLY A 8 -5.42 -33.77 3.30
C GLY A 8 -4.15 -32.93 3.32
N SER A 9 -3.86 -32.23 2.22
CA SER A 9 -2.74 -31.29 2.16
C SER A 9 -3.03 -30.13 3.11
N LYS A 10 -2.50 -30.21 4.33
CA LYS A 10 -2.49 -29.09 5.27
C LYS A 10 -1.78 -27.92 4.57
N LYS A 11 -2.43 -26.76 4.52
CA LYS A 11 -1.78 -25.54 4.03
C LYS A 11 -0.49 -25.31 4.84
N PRO A 12 0.63 -24.90 4.20
CA PRO A 12 1.85 -24.58 4.91
C PRO A 12 1.60 -23.56 6.02
N GLU A 13 2.31 -23.71 7.13
CA GLU A 13 2.24 -22.82 8.29
C GLU A 13 3.64 -22.38 8.68
N ALA A 14 3.79 -21.11 9.05
CA ALA A 14 5.04 -20.56 9.54
C ALA A 14 4.79 -19.68 10.77
N ASP A 15 5.87 -19.37 11.48
CA ASP A 15 5.83 -18.51 12.65
C ASP A 15 5.68 -17.03 12.24
N PRO A 16 4.62 -16.32 12.66
CA PRO A 16 4.45 -14.89 12.40
C PRO A 16 5.59 -14.01 12.94
N ALA A 17 6.35 -14.46 13.95
CA ALA A 17 7.50 -13.70 14.45
C ALA A 17 8.59 -13.50 13.38
N LYS A 18 8.73 -14.44 12.43
CA LYS A 18 9.64 -14.31 11.29
C LYS A 18 9.19 -13.22 10.31
N VAL A 19 7.88 -13.07 10.13
CA VAL A 19 7.31 -11.97 9.35
C VAL A 19 7.62 -10.63 10.01
N LYS A 20 7.42 -10.53 11.33
CA LYS A 20 7.78 -9.31 12.08
C LYS A 20 9.24 -8.94 11.87
N ALA A 21 10.16 -9.90 12.02
CA ALA A 21 11.60 -9.65 11.86
C ALA A 21 11.93 -9.10 10.46
N LEU A 22 11.40 -9.73 9.40
CA LEU A 22 11.60 -9.28 8.03
C LEU A 22 10.96 -7.90 7.77
N ALA A 23 9.74 -7.68 8.28
CA ALA A 23 9.05 -6.39 8.17
C ALA A 23 9.83 -5.27 8.87
N SER A 24 10.41 -5.54 10.05
CA SER A 24 11.29 -4.59 10.74
C SER A 24 12.55 -4.27 9.94
N THR A 25 13.16 -5.25 9.27
CA THR A 25 14.30 -5.00 8.36
C THR A 25 13.91 -4.07 7.22
N MET A 26 12.81 -4.38 6.52
CA MET A 26 12.31 -3.54 5.42
C MET A 26 11.96 -2.12 5.91
N ALA A 27 11.31 -1.98 7.06
CA ALA A 27 10.91 -0.69 7.62
C ALA A 27 12.10 0.20 8.01
N LYS A 28 13.22 -0.40 8.42
CA LYS A 28 14.45 0.30 8.82
C LYS A 28 15.41 0.56 7.65
N SER A 29 15.15 -0.05 6.50
CA SER A 29 16.00 0.12 5.32
C SER A 29 16.01 1.57 4.85
N SER A 30 17.21 2.14 4.71
CA SER A 30 17.39 3.47 4.15
C SER A 30 17.23 3.38 2.63
N VAL A 31 16.07 3.78 2.12
CA VAL A 31 15.81 3.80 0.68
C VAL A 31 16.73 4.84 0.02
N PRO A 32 17.75 4.44 -0.75
CA PRO A 32 18.65 5.37 -1.40
C PRO A 32 17.91 6.15 -2.48
N PHE A 33 18.21 7.45 -2.60
CA PHE A 33 17.62 8.31 -3.64
C PHE A 33 18.27 8.10 -5.02
N ALA A 34 19.44 7.47 -5.09
CA ALA A 34 20.20 7.28 -6.32
C ALA A 34 20.86 5.89 -6.34
N GLY A 35 21.20 5.40 -7.54
CA GLY A 35 21.94 4.15 -7.74
C GLY A 35 21.10 2.88 -7.80
N LEU A 36 19.81 2.95 -7.46
CA LEU A 36 18.88 1.84 -7.66
C LEU A 36 18.21 1.90 -9.03
N ARG A 37 17.96 0.72 -9.61
CA ARG A 37 17.15 0.62 -10.84
C ARG A 37 15.71 1.06 -10.58
N ALA A 38 15.07 1.58 -11.64
CA ALA A 38 13.63 1.76 -11.62
C ALA A 38 12.91 0.40 -11.51
N CYS A 39 11.80 0.35 -10.77
CA CYS A 39 10.96 -0.85 -10.79
C CYS A 39 10.34 -1.05 -12.19
N ALA A 40 10.51 -2.24 -12.74
CA ALA A 40 9.94 -2.70 -14.00
C ALA A 40 8.53 -3.27 -13.79
N ALA A 41 7.78 -3.46 -14.87
CA ALA A 41 6.40 -3.98 -14.80
C ALA A 41 6.30 -5.32 -14.06
N ALA A 42 7.27 -6.22 -14.25
CA ALA A 42 7.34 -7.51 -13.57
C ALA A 42 7.50 -7.40 -12.04
N ASP A 43 8.07 -6.30 -11.53
CA ASP A 43 8.17 -6.07 -10.08
C ASP A 43 6.79 -5.76 -9.48
N PHE A 44 5.88 -5.14 -10.24
CA PHE A 44 4.52 -4.82 -9.78
C PHE A 44 3.58 -6.05 -9.70
N GLN A 45 4.04 -7.21 -10.17
CA GLN A 45 3.37 -8.50 -9.97
C GLN A 45 3.74 -9.15 -8.64
N GLN A 46 4.76 -8.63 -7.94
CA GLN A 46 5.09 -9.11 -6.61
C GLN A 46 4.00 -8.69 -5.61
N PRO A 47 3.83 -9.46 -4.51
CA PRO A 47 2.90 -9.08 -3.47
C PRO A 47 3.22 -7.69 -2.91
N SER A 48 2.17 -6.88 -2.74
CA SER A 48 2.33 -5.50 -2.33
C SER A 48 1.76 -5.23 -0.93
N MET A 49 2.20 -4.12 -0.34
CA MET A 49 1.61 -3.56 0.86
C MET A 49 1.83 -2.05 0.95
N SER A 50 1.00 -1.35 1.70
CA SER A 50 1.24 0.04 2.08
C SER A 50 2.32 0.13 3.18
N GLN A 51 2.99 1.27 3.30
CA GLN A 51 3.92 1.49 4.41
C GLN A 51 3.24 1.40 5.78
N PRO A 52 2.04 1.96 6.04
CA PRO A 52 1.35 1.72 7.30
C PRO A 52 1.16 0.23 7.62
N SER A 53 0.82 -0.59 6.62
CA SER A 53 0.69 -2.05 6.78
C SER A 53 2.04 -2.70 7.12
N LEU A 54 3.12 -2.30 6.44
CA LEU A 54 4.48 -2.75 6.78
C LEU A 54 4.85 -2.42 8.23
N LEU A 55 4.60 -1.19 8.69
CA LEU A 55 4.88 -0.77 10.06
C LEU A 55 4.08 -1.57 11.09
N ARG A 56 2.79 -1.84 10.80
CA ARG A 56 1.95 -2.72 11.64
C ARG A 56 2.49 -4.15 11.72
N LEU A 57 2.94 -4.73 10.60
CA LEU A 57 3.58 -6.05 10.59
C LEU A 57 4.87 -6.06 11.42
N ALA A 58 5.66 -4.99 11.33
CA ALA A 58 6.88 -4.79 12.11
C ALA A 58 6.59 -4.52 13.61
N GLN A 59 5.32 -4.26 13.97
CA GLN A 59 4.91 -3.76 15.29
C GLN A 59 5.61 -2.46 15.68
N GLU A 60 5.85 -1.60 14.69
CA GLU A 60 6.39 -0.27 14.87
C GLU A 60 5.22 0.74 14.89
N GLU A 61 5.47 1.93 15.45
CA GLU A 61 4.49 3.01 15.44
C GLU A 61 4.17 3.45 14.01
N VAL A 62 2.88 3.69 13.74
CA VAL A 62 2.44 4.35 12.49
C VAL A 62 2.27 5.83 12.82
N PRO A 63 3.16 6.72 12.33
CA PRO A 63 3.05 8.14 12.62
C PRO A 63 1.70 8.71 12.19
N ALA A 64 1.11 9.56 13.04
CA ALA A 64 -0.16 10.23 12.78
C ALA A 64 0.00 11.41 11.79
N THR A 65 0.55 11.16 10.60
CA THR A 65 0.73 12.16 9.54
C THR A 65 -0.29 11.98 8.43
N SER A 66 -0.48 13.03 7.63
CA SER A 66 -1.45 13.04 6.54
C SER A 66 -1.18 11.93 5.51
N GLU A 67 0.09 11.64 5.23
CA GLU A 67 0.57 10.61 4.29
C GLU A 67 0.26 9.18 4.76
N ARG A 68 -0.16 9.01 6.03
CA ARG A 68 -0.51 7.72 6.63
C ARG A 68 -2.01 7.54 6.80
N LEU A 69 -2.82 8.50 6.34
CA LEU A 69 -4.27 8.41 6.43
C LEU A 69 -4.80 7.16 5.69
N PRO A 70 -5.82 6.46 6.24
CA PRO A 70 -6.32 5.21 5.68
C PRO A 70 -6.80 5.31 4.23
N TRP A 71 -7.39 6.44 3.84
CA TRP A 71 -7.95 6.61 2.49
C TRP A 71 -6.88 6.73 1.41
N MET A 72 -5.64 7.13 1.73
CA MET A 72 -4.50 7.08 0.81
C MET A 72 -3.67 5.81 0.90
N ASN A 73 -3.87 5.02 1.96
CA ASN A 73 -3.22 3.72 2.16
C ASN A 73 -4.30 2.63 2.27
N PRO A 74 -5.16 2.48 1.24
CA PRO A 74 -6.32 1.62 1.33
C PRO A 74 -5.91 0.14 1.37
N PRO A 75 -6.65 -0.74 2.06
CA PRO A 75 -6.34 -2.17 2.17
C PRO A 75 -6.18 -2.90 0.82
N GLU A 76 -6.77 -2.37 -0.25
CA GLU A 76 -6.68 -2.88 -1.62
C GLU A 76 -5.25 -2.83 -2.19
N LEU A 77 -4.35 -2.06 -1.58
CA LEU A 77 -2.91 -2.09 -1.90
C LEU A 77 -2.19 -3.31 -1.33
N ASP A 78 -2.76 -3.93 -0.30
CA ASP A 78 -2.14 -5.01 0.43
C ASP A 78 -2.50 -6.36 -0.18
N ALA A 79 -1.52 -7.25 -0.26
CA ALA A 79 -1.76 -8.66 -0.56
C ALA A 79 -2.71 -9.27 0.50
N PRO A 80 -3.63 -10.19 0.14
CA PRO A 80 -4.64 -10.70 1.08
C PRO A 80 -4.07 -11.30 2.38
N TYR A 81 -2.92 -11.96 2.31
CA TYR A 81 -2.25 -12.53 3.48
C TYR A 81 -1.65 -11.46 4.40
N VAL A 82 -1.27 -10.28 3.89
CA VAL A 82 -0.84 -9.13 4.71
C VAL A 82 -1.99 -8.66 5.58
N ARG A 83 -3.19 -8.53 5.01
CA ARG A 83 -4.40 -8.18 5.79
C ARG A 83 -4.74 -9.24 6.82
N THR A 84 -4.63 -10.51 6.48
CA THR A 84 -4.85 -11.61 7.43
C THR A 84 -3.85 -11.54 8.60
N LEU A 85 -2.59 -11.21 8.36
CA LEU A 85 -1.58 -11.07 9.41
C LEU A 85 -1.85 -9.91 10.38
N ILE A 86 -2.44 -8.82 9.88
CA ILE A 86 -2.74 -7.59 10.64
C ILE A 86 -4.10 -7.67 11.34
N ASP A 87 -5.15 -8.08 10.62
CA ASP A 87 -6.55 -7.92 11.04
C ASP A 87 -7.13 -9.17 11.71
N SER A 88 -6.58 -10.36 11.44
CA SER A 88 -7.11 -11.61 11.99
C SER A 88 -6.64 -11.86 13.41
N THR A 89 -7.53 -12.40 14.25
CA THR A 89 -7.20 -12.96 15.57
C THR A 89 -7.02 -14.48 15.54
N ASP A 90 -7.36 -15.15 14.43
CA ASP A 90 -7.22 -16.60 14.29
C ASP A 90 -5.74 -17.00 14.09
N VAL A 91 -5.21 -17.74 15.07
CA VAL A 91 -3.81 -18.17 15.09
C VAL A 91 -3.44 -19.03 13.88
N LYS A 92 -4.33 -19.91 13.44
CA LYS A 92 -4.06 -20.82 12.32
C LYS A 92 -4.03 -20.06 11.00
N LEU A 93 -5.00 -19.16 10.79
CA LEU A 93 -5.01 -18.30 9.59
C LEU A 93 -3.77 -17.41 9.53
N ARG A 94 -3.34 -16.85 10.65
CA ARG A 94 -2.11 -16.06 10.72
C ARG A 94 -0.85 -16.87 10.40
N ARG A 95 -0.78 -18.12 10.87
CA ARG A 95 0.36 -19.02 10.55
C ARG A 95 0.40 -19.39 9.07
N GLN A 96 -0.76 -19.58 8.45
CA GLN A 96 -0.86 -19.84 7.00
C GLN A 96 -0.47 -18.62 6.18
N ALA A 97 -0.99 -17.44 6.56
CA ALA A 97 -0.62 -16.18 5.94
C ALA A 97 0.88 -15.86 6.11
N ALA A 98 1.47 -16.22 7.26
CA ALA A 98 2.91 -16.07 7.47
C ALA A 98 3.73 -16.98 6.54
N ALA A 99 3.26 -18.22 6.29
CA ALA A 99 3.93 -19.10 5.34
C ALA A 99 3.89 -18.55 3.91
N GLU A 100 2.73 -18.01 3.50
CA GLU A 100 2.56 -17.38 2.20
C GLU A 100 3.44 -16.12 2.06
N PHE A 101 3.47 -15.28 3.09
CA PHE A 101 4.36 -14.11 3.15
C PHE A 101 5.80 -14.53 2.93
N LEU A 102 6.32 -15.46 3.74
CA LEU A 102 7.72 -15.88 3.71
C LEU A 102 8.12 -16.68 2.46
N ALA A 103 7.14 -17.17 1.70
CA ALA A 103 7.39 -17.84 0.41
C ALA A 103 7.58 -16.85 -0.76
N ALA A 104 7.20 -15.58 -0.58
CA ALA A 104 7.38 -14.55 -1.60
C ALA A 104 8.87 -14.30 -1.87
N LYS A 105 9.21 -14.09 -3.15
CA LYS A 105 10.60 -13.83 -3.59
C LYS A 105 11.00 -12.36 -3.40
N ALA A 106 10.03 -11.47 -3.45
CA ALA A 106 10.17 -10.04 -3.31
C ALA A 106 8.83 -9.42 -2.91
N TYR A 107 8.84 -8.14 -2.55
CA TYR A 107 7.67 -7.36 -2.14
C TYR A 107 7.70 -5.97 -2.77
N ILE A 108 6.53 -5.37 -3.00
CA ILE A 108 6.40 -3.94 -3.30
C ILE A 108 5.78 -3.22 -2.10
N VAL A 109 6.47 -2.24 -1.56
CA VAL A 109 5.94 -1.35 -0.53
C VAL A 109 5.60 -0.01 -1.15
N TYR A 110 4.35 0.41 -1.03
CA TYR A 110 3.91 1.74 -1.44
C TYR A 110 4.03 2.72 -0.27
N ARG A 111 4.82 3.77 -0.46
CA ARG A 111 4.97 4.88 0.47
C ARG A 111 4.45 6.16 -0.16
N VAL A 112 3.48 6.78 0.48
CA VAL A 112 3.16 8.19 0.24
C VAL A 112 4.25 9.04 0.89
N ASP A 113 4.90 9.87 0.08
CA ASP A 113 5.98 10.79 0.48
C ASP A 113 5.49 12.23 0.61
N LEU A 114 4.47 12.61 -0.17
CA LEU A 114 3.88 13.95 -0.18
C LEU A 114 2.38 13.84 -0.42
N LEU A 115 1.59 14.53 0.38
CA LEU A 115 0.14 14.61 0.24
C LEU A 115 -0.31 16.08 0.15
N ASP A 116 -0.35 16.63 -1.08
CA ASP A 116 -0.74 18.02 -1.34
C ASP A 116 -2.15 18.09 -1.94
N VAL A 117 -3.16 17.81 -1.12
CA VAL A 117 -4.56 17.63 -1.54
C VAL A 117 -5.50 18.39 -0.61
N PRO A 118 -5.43 19.73 -0.58
CA PRO A 118 -6.00 20.54 0.48
C PRO A 118 -7.50 20.30 0.71
N LEU A 119 -8.33 20.30 -0.34
CA LEU A 119 -9.76 20.05 -0.19
C LEU A 119 -10.08 18.64 0.33
N ALA A 120 -9.29 17.62 -0.05
CA ALA A 120 -9.43 16.28 0.53
C ALA A 120 -8.95 16.20 1.98
N LEU A 121 -8.05 17.11 2.39
CA LEU A 121 -7.61 17.31 3.78
C LEU A 121 -8.50 18.30 4.55
N GLU A 122 -9.61 18.76 3.96
CA GLU A 122 -10.50 19.78 4.54
C GLU A 122 -9.80 21.13 4.82
N ILE A 123 -8.69 21.37 4.11
CA ILE A 123 -7.95 22.63 4.09
C ILE A 123 -8.52 23.54 3.00
N LYS A 124 -8.77 24.80 3.34
CA LYS A 124 -9.34 25.80 2.45
C LYS A 124 -8.30 26.36 1.47
N GLU A 125 -7.92 25.55 0.49
CA GLU A 125 -7.08 25.97 -0.63
C GLU A 125 -7.64 25.38 -1.93
N LEU A 126 -8.07 26.27 -2.83
CA LEU A 126 -8.75 25.93 -4.08
C LEU A 126 -7.71 25.59 -5.16
N LYS A 127 -7.08 24.43 -5.02
CA LYS A 127 -6.21 23.87 -6.04
C LYS A 127 -6.48 22.40 -6.27
N ARG A 128 -6.05 21.92 -7.43
CA ARG A 128 -6.02 20.49 -7.74
C ARG A 128 -5.05 19.80 -6.81
N GLY A 129 -5.51 18.70 -6.21
CA GLY A 129 -4.70 17.89 -5.32
C GLY A 129 -3.70 17.00 -6.08
N ALA A 130 -2.50 16.85 -5.53
CA ALA A 130 -1.46 15.95 -6.01
C ALA A 130 -0.84 15.13 -4.87
N VAL A 131 -0.51 13.87 -5.15
CA VAL A 131 0.12 12.95 -4.21
C VAL A 131 1.41 12.42 -4.83
N GLY A 132 2.52 12.53 -4.11
CA GLY A 132 3.81 11.93 -4.45
C GLY A 132 3.97 10.58 -3.76
N ILE A 133 4.26 9.54 -4.54
CA ILE A 133 4.32 8.15 -4.08
C ILE A 133 5.59 7.48 -4.58
N ARG A 134 6.20 6.65 -3.72
CA ARG A 134 7.23 5.68 -4.06
C ARG A 134 6.70 4.26 -3.97
N ALA A 135 6.85 3.49 -5.04
CA ALA A 135 6.88 2.03 -4.97
C ALA A 135 8.33 1.59 -4.70
N ILE A 136 8.54 0.81 -3.63
CA ILE A 136 9.86 0.36 -3.20
C ILE A 136 9.86 -1.16 -3.25
N GLY A 137 10.71 -1.72 -4.11
CA GLY A 137 10.90 -3.16 -4.21
C GLY A 137 11.88 -3.65 -3.17
N PHE A 138 11.49 -4.66 -2.40
CA PHE A 138 12.34 -5.36 -1.44
C PHE A 138 12.54 -6.80 -1.87
N ASP A 139 13.74 -7.35 -1.69
CA ASP A 139 13.96 -8.79 -1.82
C ASP A 139 13.46 -9.55 -0.58
N ARG A 140 13.60 -10.89 -0.60
CA ARG A 140 13.24 -11.76 0.54
C ARG A 140 14.07 -11.53 1.81
N GLY A 141 15.20 -10.83 1.73
CA GLY A 141 16.05 -10.45 2.86
C GLY A 141 15.68 -9.09 3.46
N GLY A 142 14.85 -8.32 2.76
CA GLY A 142 14.45 -6.97 3.17
C GLY A 142 15.38 -5.87 2.65
N GLU A 143 16.22 -6.19 1.65
CA GLU A 143 17.07 -5.21 0.98
C GLU A 143 16.33 -4.55 -0.19
N VAL A 144 16.58 -3.25 -0.40
CA VAL A 144 15.94 -2.50 -1.50
C VAL A 144 16.57 -2.87 -2.84
N ILE A 145 15.74 -3.32 -3.78
CA ILE A 145 16.18 -3.77 -5.11
C ILE A 145 15.70 -2.87 -6.25
N CYS A 146 14.66 -2.07 -6.05
CA CYS A 146 14.20 -1.08 -7.02
C CYS A 146 13.37 0.02 -6.36
N VAL A 147 13.27 1.18 -7.02
CA VAL A 147 12.37 2.25 -6.61
C VAL A 147 11.69 2.85 -7.83
N LYS A 148 10.40 3.15 -7.75
CA LYS A 148 9.69 3.95 -8.76
C LYS A 148 8.92 5.08 -8.09
N GLN A 149 9.26 6.31 -8.46
CA GLN A 149 8.52 7.50 -8.06
C GLN A 149 7.41 7.77 -9.08
N PHE A 150 6.24 8.15 -8.59
CA PHE A 150 5.13 8.56 -9.44
C PHE A 150 4.19 9.49 -8.68
N THR A 151 3.34 10.18 -9.43
CA THR A 151 2.32 11.05 -8.87
C THR A 151 0.94 10.59 -9.31
N VAL A 152 -0.03 10.82 -8.43
CA VAL A 152 -1.45 10.74 -8.76
C VAL A 152 -2.10 12.06 -8.40
N GLN A 153 -3.11 12.46 -9.16
CA GLN A 153 -3.80 13.72 -8.96
C GLN A 153 -5.29 13.47 -9.03
N ASN A 154 -6.08 14.30 -8.37
CA ASN A 154 -7.51 14.28 -8.58
C ASN A 154 -7.82 14.44 -10.07
N ASP A 155 -8.89 13.81 -10.54
CA ASP A 155 -9.44 14.08 -11.87
C ASP A 155 -9.73 15.58 -12.03
N LYS A 156 -9.51 16.07 -13.25
CA LYS A 156 -9.65 17.50 -13.55
C LYS A 156 -11.09 17.95 -13.34
N GLU A 157 -12.07 17.22 -13.85
CA GLU A 157 -13.48 17.60 -13.78
C GLU A 157 -13.98 17.56 -12.34
N LYS A 158 -13.57 16.54 -11.57
CA LYS A 158 -13.90 16.48 -10.13
C LYS A 158 -13.28 17.61 -9.33
N SER A 159 -12.05 18.00 -9.63
CA SER A 159 -11.40 19.13 -8.98
C SER A 159 -12.13 20.45 -9.30
N GLU A 160 -12.52 20.65 -10.55
CA GLU A 160 -13.27 21.84 -10.98
C GLU A 160 -14.67 21.90 -10.35
N TRP A 161 -15.36 20.76 -10.26
CA TRP A 161 -16.61 20.65 -9.53
C TRP A 161 -16.43 21.05 -8.05
N ALA A 162 -15.46 20.45 -7.36
CA ALA A 162 -15.20 20.72 -5.95
C ALA A 162 -14.88 22.21 -5.69
N MET A 163 -14.08 22.83 -6.54
CA MET A 163 -13.74 24.25 -6.43
C MET A 163 -14.95 25.17 -6.66
N LYS A 164 -15.86 24.80 -7.56
CA LYS A 164 -17.11 25.56 -7.81
C LYS A 164 -18.13 25.39 -6.69
N SER A 165 -18.21 24.19 -6.10
CA SER A 165 -19.19 23.83 -5.06
C SER A 165 -18.76 24.24 -3.65
N SER A 166 -17.48 24.52 -3.41
CA SER A 166 -16.96 24.90 -2.09
C SER A 166 -17.31 26.37 -1.74
N ASP A 167 -18.37 26.60 -0.97
CA ASP A 167 -18.77 27.94 -0.51
C ASP A 167 -18.04 28.38 0.77
N LYS A 168 -16.91 29.07 0.55
CA LYS A 168 -16.19 30.10 1.32
C LYS A 168 -16.04 30.09 2.87
N ALA A 169 -16.64 29.23 3.68
CA ALA A 169 -16.41 29.20 5.12
C ALA A 169 -15.76 27.90 5.64
N VAL A 170 -16.24 26.74 5.17
CA VAL A 170 -15.78 25.39 5.56
C VAL A 170 -15.79 24.50 4.31
N VAL A 171 -14.86 23.53 4.22
CA VAL A 171 -14.92 22.53 3.15
C VAL A 171 -16.04 21.53 3.48
N ASP A 172 -16.98 21.35 2.56
CA ASP A 172 -18.04 20.35 2.71
C ASP A 172 -17.42 18.94 2.85
N PRO A 173 -17.70 18.18 3.93
CA PRO A 173 -17.20 16.83 4.10
C PRO A 173 -17.53 15.89 2.93
N ALA A 174 -18.65 16.10 2.23
CA ALA A 174 -18.99 15.32 1.04
C ALA A 174 -18.06 15.63 -0.14
N ILE A 175 -17.64 16.88 -0.31
CA ILE A 175 -16.64 17.27 -1.31
C ILE A 175 -15.29 16.64 -0.96
N ALA A 176 -14.86 16.74 0.30
CA ALA A 176 -13.62 16.11 0.76
C ALA A 176 -13.64 14.60 0.50
N GLN A 177 -14.74 13.92 0.85
CA GLN A 177 -14.90 12.49 0.62
C GLN A 177 -14.86 12.13 -0.87
N ALA A 178 -15.55 12.88 -1.74
CA ALA A 178 -15.54 12.65 -3.17
C ALA A 178 -14.13 12.76 -3.78
N LEU A 179 -13.32 13.71 -3.30
CA LEU A 179 -11.93 13.87 -3.73
C LEU A 179 -11.01 12.77 -3.19
N ARG A 180 -11.25 12.27 -1.97
CA ARG A 180 -10.51 11.12 -1.40
C ARG A 180 -10.76 9.85 -2.23
N GLU A 181 -12.01 9.55 -2.53
CA GLU A 181 -12.37 8.39 -3.37
C GLU A 181 -11.79 8.50 -4.78
N ASP A 182 -11.81 9.71 -5.33
CA ASP A 182 -11.19 9.95 -6.63
C ASP A 182 -9.68 9.68 -6.63
N LEU A 183 -8.94 10.17 -5.63
CA LEU A 183 -7.50 9.89 -5.50
C LEU A 183 -7.23 8.39 -5.35
N LYS A 184 -8.06 7.67 -4.58
CA LYS A 184 -7.98 6.21 -4.47
C LYS A 184 -8.15 5.54 -5.83
N VAL A 185 -9.16 5.93 -6.63
CA VAL A 185 -9.39 5.39 -7.97
C VAL A 185 -8.19 5.67 -8.89
N GLN A 186 -7.69 6.90 -8.89
CA GLN A 186 -6.53 7.31 -9.70
C GLN A 186 -5.26 6.53 -9.32
N LEU A 187 -5.07 6.26 -8.02
CA LEU A 187 -3.99 5.41 -7.52
C LEU A 187 -4.11 3.97 -8.04
N LEU A 188 -5.25 3.32 -7.83
CA LEU A 188 -5.43 1.93 -8.23
C LEU A 188 -5.29 1.77 -9.75
N ALA A 189 -5.84 2.71 -10.55
CA ALA A 189 -5.66 2.72 -11.99
C ALA A 189 -4.19 2.88 -12.40
N LYS A 190 -3.44 3.77 -11.72
CA LYS A 190 -2.01 3.97 -12.01
C LYS A 190 -1.17 2.73 -11.73
N LEU A 191 -1.49 2.02 -10.64
CA LEU A 191 -0.81 0.77 -10.29
C LEU A 191 -1.11 -0.33 -11.30
N GLU A 192 -2.34 -0.41 -11.80
CA GLU A 192 -2.71 -1.37 -12.83
C GLU A 192 -1.96 -1.12 -14.14
N GLN A 193 -1.83 0.14 -14.56
CA GLN A 193 -0.99 0.51 -15.72
C GLN A 193 0.47 0.04 -15.56
N PHE A 194 1.01 0.07 -14.34
CA PHE A 194 2.37 -0.43 -14.11
C PHE A 194 2.47 -1.96 -14.20
N ARG A 195 1.41 -2.69 -13.88
CA ARG A 195 1.37 -4.16 -13.99
C ARG A 195 1.23 -4.64 -15.42
N THR A 196 0.40 -3.98 -16.21
CA THR A 196 0.11 -4.39 -17.59
C THR A 196 1.15 -3.88 -18.59
N GLY A 197 1.97 -2.91 -18.20
CA GLY A 197 2.81 -2.16 -19.12
C GLY A 197 2.02 -1.07 -19.86
N PRO A 198 2.72 -0.10 -20.48
CA PRO A 198 2.11 0.88 -21.38
C PRO A 198 1.54 0.25 -22.64
#